data_AF-A0AAW2ESH2-F1
#
_entry.id   AF-A0AAW2ESH2-F1
#
_cell.length_a   1.000
_cell.length_b   1.000
_cell.length_c   1.000
_cell.angle_alpha   90.00
_cell.angle_beta   90.00
_cell.angle_gamma   90.00
#
_symmetry.space_group_name_H-M   'P 1'
#
loop_
_entity.id
_entity.type
_entity.pdbx_description
1 polymer ?
#
loop_
_entity_poly.entity_id
_entity_poly.type
_entity_poly.pdbx_seq_one_letter_code
_entity_poly.pdbx_strand_id
1 'polypeptide(L)'
;MFELPAELMAKPLALIGLTGLDIANPVHRSIWDAFSNNRRPDCAAVQFKLFNLAHEFPTVKPKRSSYEWYIPKGILKRNWMSKYLNDIPSVVIVFYDLDWNDPLWNEKKMECASRVQSLR
;
A
#
# COMPACT_ATOMS: atom_id res chain seq x y z
N MET A 1 35.15 2.10 -4.34
CA MET A 1 34.23 1.58 -5.36
C MET A 1 32.85 2.12 -5.01
N PHE A 2 32.19 2.87 -5.90
CA PHE A 2 30.87 3.43 -5.60
C PHE A 2 29.83 2.32 -5.73
N GLU A 3 29.42 1.74 -4.61
CA GLU A 3 28.32 0.77 -4.60
C GLU A 3 27.01 1.48 -4.91
N LEU A 4 26.25 0.91 -5.85
CA LEU A 4 24.92 1.40 -6.17
C LEU A 4 23.99 1.11 -4.97
N PRO A 5 23.07 2.04 -4.64
CA PRO A 5 22.02 1.79 -3.65
C PRO A 5 21.34 0.43 -3.86
N ALA A 6 21.06 -0.30 -2.78
CA ALA A 6 20.48 -1.64 -2.84
C ALA A 6 19.15 -1.67 -3.62
N GLU A 7 18.41 -0.56 -3.59
CA GLU A 7 17.15 -0.40 -4.33
C GLU A 7 17.32 -0.44 -5.85
N LEU A 8 18.50 -0.04 -6.37
CA LEU A 8 18.83 -0.14 -7.80
C LEU A 8 19.22 -1.56 -8.21
N MET A 9 19.67 -2.38 -7.26
CA MET A 9 20.06 -3.76 -7.49
C MET A 9 18.94 -4.76 -7.18
N ALA A 10 17.89 -4.32 -6.49
CA ALA A 10 16.75 -5.15 -6.13
C ALA A 10 15.82 -5.40 -7.33
N LYS A 11 15.25 -6.60 -7.40
CA LYS A 11 14.16 -6.89 -8.33
C LYS A 11 12.94 -6.05 -7.94
N PRO A 12 12.37 -5.24 -8.84
CA PRO A 12 11.20 -4.44 -8.50
C PRO A 12 10.02 -5.37 -8.20
N LEU A 13 9.47 -5.24 -7.00
CA LEU A 13 8.25 -5.94 -6.59
C LEU A 13 7.09 -4.95 -6.62
N ALA A 14 5.94 -5.38 -7.15
CA ALA A 14 4.73 -4.57 -7.04
C ALA A 14 4.22 -4.61 -5.59
N LEU A 15 4.17 -3.46 -4.93
CA LEU A 15 3.63 -3.35 -3.57
C LEU A 15 2.09 -3.40 -3.62
N ILE A 16 1.49 -4.36 -2.93
CA ILE A 16 0.05 -4.46 -2.72
C ILE A 16 -0.24 -4.23 -1.24
N GLY A 17 -1.12 -3.26 -0.98
CA GLY A 17 -1.64 -2.97 0.35
C GLY A 17 -2.85 -3.81 0.68
N LEU A 18 -2.88 -4.42 1.85
CA LEU A 18 -4.07 -5.04 2.43
C LEU A 18 -4.51 -4.20 3.62
N THR A 19 -5.79 -3.89 3.75
CA THR A 19 -6.35 -3.15 4.89
C THR A 19 -7.68 -3.76 5.34
N GLY A 20 -8.08 -3.51 6.59
CA GLY A 20 -9.30 -4.04 7.18
C GLY A 20 -9.21 -5.48 7.71
N LEU A 21 -8.03 -6.12 7.64
CA LEU A 21 -7.77 -7.40 8.30
C LEU A 21 -7.26 -7.16 9.72
N ASP A 22 -7.85 -7.85 10.67
CA ASP A 22 -7.41 -7.89 12.08
C ASP A 22 -6.69 -9.22 12.37
N ILE A 23 -5.39 -9.18 12.60
CA ILE A 23 -4.56 -10.39 12.84
C ILE A 23 -4.97 -11.11 14.14
N ALA A 24 -5.66 -10.43 15.06
CA ALA A 24 -6.20 -11.08 16.26
C ALA A 24 -7.34 -12.07 15.91
N ASN A 25 -8.08 -11.83 14.82
CA ASN A 25 -9.10 -12.73 14.34
C ASN A 25 -8.47 -13.87 13.50
N PRO A 26 -8.69 -15.15 13.85
CA PRO A 26 -8.11 -16.29 13.14
C PRO A 26 -8.50 -16.36 11.66
N VAL A 27 -9.71 -15.92 11.29
CA VAL A 27 -10.16 -15.89 9.89
C VAL A 27 -9.34 -14.89 9.08
N HIS A 28 -9.20 -13.67 9.60
CA HIS A 28 -8.41 -12.61 8.97
C HIS A 28 -6.94 -12.97 8.89
N ARG A 29 -6.40 -13.63 9.93
CA ARG A 29 -5.04 -14.16 9.92
C ARG A 29 -4.85 -15.21 8.83
N SER A 30 -5.79 -16.14 8.67
CA SER A 30 -5.73 -17.14 7.59
C SER A 30 -5.73 -16.49 6.20
N ILE A 31 -6.51 -15.42 6.00
CA ILE A 31 -6.53 -14.67 4.74
C ILE A 31 -5.17 -14.00 4.51
N TRP A 32 -4.63 -13.30 5.51
CA TRP A 32 -3.30 -12.69 5.44
C TRP A 32 -2.20 -13.71 5.15
N ASP A 33 -2.24 -14.87 5.80
CA ASP A 33 -1.28 -15.96 5.61
C ASP A 33 -1.38 -16.55 4.19
N ALA A 34 -2.58 -16.61 3.61
CA ALA A 34 -2.77 -17.06 2.22
C ALA A 34 -2.12 -16.10 1.20
N PHE A 35 -2.13 -14.78 1.44
CA PHE A 35 -1.45 -13.83 0.55
C PHE A 35 0.06 -13.78 0.78
N SER A 36 0.50 -13.86 2.03
CA SER A 36 1.93 -13.72 2.37
C SER A 36 2.75 -14.97 2.07
N ASN A 37 2.20 -16.17 2.29
CA ASN A 37 2.94 -17.44 2.19
C ASN A 37 2.78 -18.15 0.84
N ASN A 38 1.74 -17.86 0.06
CA ASN A 38 1.43 -18.59 -1.18
C ASN A 38 2.21 -18.03 -2.39
N ARG A 39 3.53 -17.87 -2.23
CA ARG A 39 4.45 -17.47 -3.31
C ARG A 39 4.82 -18.69 -4.15
N ARG A 40 3.96 -19.05 -5.09
CA ARG A 40 4.33 -20.04 -6.12
C ARG A 40 5.52 -19.51 -6.92
N PRO A 41 6.45 -20.38 -7.35
CA PRO A 41 7.64 -19.96 -8.08
C PRO A 41 7.34 -19.22 -9.40
N ASP A 42 6.16 -19.45 -9.99
CA ASP A 42 5.68 -18.76 -11.21
C ASP A 42 4.81 -17.52 -10.95
N CYS A 43 4.51 -17.16 -9.70
CA CYS A 43 3.72 -15.97 -9.43
C CYS A 43 4.51 -14.68 -9.68
N ALA A 44 3.80 -13.64 -10.12
CA ALA A 44 4.35 -12.30 -10.30
C ALA A 44 5.08 -11.83 -9.02
N ALA A 45 6.14 -11.05 -9.22
CA ALA A 45 6.98 -10.56 -8.13
C ALA A 45 6.21 -9.46 -7.36
N VAL A 46 5.43 -9.87 -6.36
CA VAL A 46 4.51 -9.01 -5.61
C VAL A 46 4.90 -9.02 -4.12
N GLN A 47 4.80 -7.86 -3.48
CA GLN A 47 4.99 -7.67 -2.05
C GLN A 47 3.66 -7.28 -1.42
N PHE A 48 3.15 -8.10 -0.50
CA PHE A 48 1.97 -7.74 0.29
C PHE A 48 2.41 -7.04 1.57
N LYS A 49 1.71 -5.95 1.92
CA LYS A 49 1.91 -5.22 3.16
C LYS A 49 0.56 -4.95 3.81
N LEU A 50 0.43 -5.32 5.08
CA LEU A 50 -0.75 -4.97 5.86
C LEU A 50 -0.63 -3.50 6.30
N PHE A 51 -1.65 -2.71 5.97
CA PHE A 51 -1.79 -1.34 6.38
C PHE A 51 -2.85 -1.24 7.47
N ASN A 52 -2.60 -0.34 8.43
CA ASN A 52 -3.61 0.04 9.40
C ASN A 52 -4.71 0.88 8.70
N LEU A 53 -5.92 0.86 9.23
CA LEU A 53 -7.06 1.65 8.75
C LEU A 53 -6.76 3.16 8.75
N ALA A 54 -5.90 3.63 9.67
CA ALA A 54 -5.47 5.02 9.77
C ALA A 54 -4.20 5.34 8.95
N HIS A 55 -3.78 4.46 8.03
CA HIS A 55 -2.57 4.70 7.24
C HIS A 55 -2.78 5.80 6.19
N GLU A 56 -2.04 6.90 6.32
CA GLU A 56 -2.05 7.99 5.35
C GLU A 56 -1.03 7.75 4.23
N PHE A 57 -1.52 7.74 2.98
CA PHE A 57 -0.64 7.61 1.83
C PHE A 57 0.07 8.93 1.49
N PRO A 58 1.32 8.86 0.98
CA PRO A 58 2.08 10.07 0.66
C PRO A 58 1.40 10.91 -0.44
N THR A 59 0.95 12.11 -0.09
CA THR A 59 0.31 13.03 -1.04
C THR A 59 1.28 13.60 -2.08
N VAL A 60 0.75 14.02 -3.22
CA VAL A 60 1.53 14.66 -4.29
C VAL A 60 2.05 15.99 -3.77
N LYS A 61 3.38 16.17 -3.75
CA LYS A 61 3.97 17.46 -3.38
C LYS A 61 3.51 18.54 -4.36
N PRO A 62 3.08 19.72 -3.89
CA PRO A 62 2.67 20.81 -4.77
C PRO A 62 3.82 21.21 -5.70
N LYS A 63 3.48 21.58 -6.94
CA LYS A 63 4.46 22.14 -7.89
C LYS A 63 4.97 23.47 -7.32
N ARG A 64 6.27 23.58 -7.11
CA ARG A 64 6.91 24.83 -6.68
C ARG A 64 6.85 25.83 -7.83
N SER A 65 6.38 27.05 -7.58
CA SER A 65 6.32 28.12 -8.59
C SER A 65 7.55 29.05 -8.58
N SER A 66 8.29 29.11 -7.47
CA SER A 66 9.45 30.00 -7.33
C SER A 66 10.79 29.28 -7.51
N TYR A 67 11.66 29.93 -8.28
CA TYR A 67 13.01 29.46 -8.64
C TYR A 67 14.11 29.99 -7.73
N GLU A 68 13.80 30.96 -6.86
CA GLU A 68 14.77 31.47 -5.91
C GLU A 68 15.25 30.33 -5.01
N TRP A 69 16.57 30.16 -4.92
CA TRP A 69 17.23 29.10 -4.14
C TRP A 69 17.10 27.67 -4.72
N TYR A 70 16.83 27.52 -6.02
CA TYR A 70 16.79 26.21 -6.67
C TYR A 70 18.20 25.62 -6.86
N ILE A 71 18.56 24.66 -6.01
CA ILE A 71 19.71 23.78 -6.24
C ILE A 71 19.27 22.71 -7.26
N PRO A 72 19.94 22.59 -8.42
CA PRO A 72 19.58 21.59 -9.42
C PRO A 72 19.70 20.20 -8.80
N LYS A 73 18.59 19.46 -8.82
CA LYS A 73 18.59 18.07 -8.38
C LYS A 73 19.44 17.25 -9.36
N GLY A 74 20.23 16.32 -8.83
CA GLY A 74 20.92 15.34 -9.67
C GLY A 74 19.93 14.50 -10.50
N ILE A 75 20.47 13.75 -11.46
CA ILE A 75 19.70 12.95 -12.44
C ILE A 75 18.82 11.89 -11.74
N LEU A 76 19.23 11.41 -10.57
CA LEU A 76 18.51 10.40 -9.79
C LEU A 76 17.90 10.98 -8.52
N LYS A 77 16.58 10.79 -8.38
CA LYS A 77 15.86 11.09 -7.14
C LYS A 77 16.01 9.91 -6.18
N ARG A 78 16.96 10.00 -5.24
CA ARG A 78 17.29 8.91 -4.28
C ARG A 78 16.07 8.34 -3.55
N ASN A 79 15.16 9.20 -3.09
CA ASN A 79 13.98 8.75 -2.33
C ASN A 79 12.84 8.22 -3.22
N TRP A 80 12.99 8.22 -4.55
CA TRP A 80 11.93 7.75 -5.45
C TRP A 80 11.73 6.25 -5.30
N MET A 81 12.81 5.46 -5.30
CA MET A 81 12.70 4.00 -5.20
C MET A 81 12.12 3.56 -3.88
N SER A 82 12.65 4.03 -2.75
CA SER A 82 12.06 3.71 -1.43
C SER A 82 10.57 4.06 -1.37
N LYS A 83 10.18 5.22 -1.92
CA LYS A 83 8.78 5.66 -1.91
C LYS A 83 7.87 4.70 -2.67
N TYR A 84 8.24 4.30 -3.89
CA TYR A 84 7.39 3.47 -4.74
C TYR A 84 7.50 1.97 -4.45
N LEU A 85 8.57 1.53 -3.78
CA LEU A 85 8.74 0.15 -3.35
C LEU A 85 8.08 -0.14 -1.99
N ASN A 86 8.05 0.84 -1.08
CA ASN A 86 7.65 0.59 0.31
C ASN A 86 6.45 1.40 0.82
N ASP A 87 6.20 2.59 0.24
CA ASP A 87 5.24 3.55 0.78
C ASP A 87 4.00 3.74 -0.09
N ILE A 88 4.16 3.72 -1.42
CA ILE A 88 3.04 3.86 -2.37
C ILE A 88 2.70 2.47 -2.91
N PRO A 89 1.60 1.86 -2.45
CA PRO A 89 1.13 0.62 -3.06
C PRO A 89 0.63 0.87 -4.48
N SER A 90 0.86 -0.10 -5.35
CA SER A 90 0.29 -0.14 -6.70
C SER A 90 -1.21 -0.43 -6.66
N VAL A 91 -1.65 -1.22 -5.69
CA VAL A 91 -3.06 -1.57 -5.44
C VAL A 91 -3.30 -1.65 -3.94
N VAL A 92 -4.44 -1.13 -3.47
CA VAL A 92 -4.93 -1.31 -2.10
C VAL A 92 -6.18 -2.18 -2.15
N ILE A 93 -6.19 -3.26 -1.38
CA ILE A 93 -7.31 -4.18 -1.23
C ILE A 93 -7.89 -3.97 0.17
N VAL A 94 -9.18 -3.65 0.22
CA VAL A 94 -9.94 -3.41 1.46
C VAL A 94 -10.77 -4.65 1.76
N PHE A 95 -10.49 -5.28 2.90
CA PHE A 95 -11.34 -6.33 3.45
C PHE A 95 -12.40 -5.71 4.34
N TYR A 96 -13.64 -6.17 4.20
CA TYR A 96 -14.76 -5.68 4.96
C TYR A 96 -15.72 -6.83 5.24
N ASP A 97 -16.05 -7.03 6.50
CA ASP A 97 -16.99 -8.06 6.92
C ASP A 97 -18.43 -7.60 6.71
N LEU A 98 -19.12 -8.21 5.75
CA LEU A 98 -20.53 -7.98 5.46
C LEU A 98 -21.29 -9.30 5.59
N ASP A 99 -22.36 -9.27 6.38
CA ASP A 99 -23.33 -10.37 6.47
C ASP A 99 -24.67 -9.88 5.92
N TRP A 100 -25.26 -10.64 5.01
CA TRP A 100 -26.53 -10.33 4.37
C TRP A 100 -27.71 -10.33 5.35
N ASN A 101 -27.58 -11.05 6.46
CA ASN A 101 -28.61 -11.13 7.50
C ASN A 101 -28.43 -10.10 8.61
N ASP A 102 -27.48 -9.18 8.46
CA ASP A 102 -27.21 -8.17 9.48
C ASP A 102 -28.37 -7.15 9.55
N PRO A 103 -29.01 -6.95 10.71
CA PRO A 103 -30.08 -5.96 10.86
C PRO A 103 -29.61 -4.52 10.56
N LEU A 104 -28.30 -4.25 10.63
CA LEU A 104 -27.67 -2.96 10.33
C LEU A 104 -27.01 -2.93 8.94
N TRP A 105 -27.47 -3.75 8.00
CA TRP A 105 -26.92 -3.84 6.63
C TRP A 105 -26.70 -2.48 5.96
N ASN A 106 -27.69 -1.59 6.02
CA ASN A 106 -27.60 -0.27 5.38
C ASN A 106 -26.51 0.60 6.00
N GLU A 107 -26.31 0.54 7.31
CA GLU A 107 -25.27 1.28 8.01
C GLU A 107 -23.88 0.73 7.65
N LYS A 108 -23.70 -0.59 7.70
CA LYS A 108 -22.45 -1.24 7.31
C LYS A 108 -22.07 -0.98 5.85
N LYS A 109 -23.06 -0.92 4.95
CA LYS A 109 -22.85 -0.55 3.55
C LYS A 109 -22.35 0.89 3.43
N MET A 110 -22.97 1.84 4.14
CA MET A 110 -22.53 3.24 4.14
C MET A 110 -21.13 3.39 4.74
N GLU A 111 -20.84 2.69 5.82
CA GLU A 111 -19.51 2.67 6.44
C GLU A 111 -18.45 2.12 5.48
N CYS A 112 -18.72 1.02 4.77
CA CYS A 112 -17.82 0.48 3.74
C CYS A 112 -17.53 1.51 2.64
N ALA A 113 -18.57 2.19 2.12
CA ALA A 113 -18.41 3.23 1.11
C ALA A 113 -17.56 4.40 1.62
N SER A 114 -17.79 4.85 2.86
CA SER A 114 -17.02 5.91 3.51
C SER A 114 -15.55 5.53 3.67
N ARG A 115 -15.26 4.29 4.10
CA ARG A 115 -13.88 3.79 4.22
C ARG A 115 -13.16 3.76 2.87
N VAL A 116 -13.80 3.27 1.81
CA VAL A 116 -13.22 3.28 0.46
C VAL A 116 -12.96 4.71 -0.02
N GLN A 117 -13.87 5.65 0.27
CA GLN A 117 -13.67 7.05 -0.08
C GLN A 117 -12.50 7.69 0.67
N SER A 118 -12.28 7.34 1.94
CA SER A 118 -11.17 7.87 2.74
C SER A 118 -9.78 7.44 2.25
N LEU A 119 -9.70 6.32 1.53
CA LEU A 119 -8.46 5.79 0.96
C LEU A 119 -8.11 6.38 -0.42
N ARG A 120 -9.01 7.17 -1.02
CA ARG A 120 -8.87 7.76 -2.36
C ARG A 120 -8.33 9.20 -2.29
#